data_AF-A0A0K6GGM3-F1
#
_entry.id   AF-A0A0K6GGM3-F1
#
_cell.length_a   1.000
_cell.length_b   1.000
_cell.length_c   1.000
_cell.angle_alpha   90.00
_cell.angle_beta   90.00
_cell.angle_gamma   90.00
#
_symmetry.space_group_name_H-M   'P 1'
#
loop_
_entity.id
_entity.type
_entity.pdbx_description
1 polymer ?
#
loop_
_entity_poly.entity_id
_entity_poly.type
_entity_poly.pdbx_seq_one_letter_code
_entity_poly.pdbx_strand_id
1 'polypeptide(L)'
;MPELHKELTADMDKLTQLHDAIESLLVIMSNSVVYLVTRNSFRQVNPDIPITKTRPPDKEDAPDVFEANKRELVNDLITKAKQIEYLIKSLPPPEPESEQAARLVSLEAEMKLANEEYRQALVRARRLHTQVGEALQLMLSDVESSDAGHKKAETQ
;
A
#
# COMPACT_ATOMS: atom_id res chain seq x y z
N MET A 1 16.43 1.28 -5.85
CA MET A 1 15.40 0.28 -5.48
C MET A 1 14.08 0.96 -5.09
N PRO A 2 13.38 1.64 -6.02
CA PRO A 2 12.09 2.29 -5.74
C PRO A 2 10.86 1.36 -5.94
N GLU A 3 11.02 0.21 -6.59
CA GLU A 3 9.94 -0.73 -6.92
C GLU A 3 9.37 -1.45 -5.67
N LEU A 4 10.19 -1.73 -4.66
CA LEU A 4 9.79 -2.48 -3.45
C LEU A 4 8.82 -1.70 -2.54
N HIS A 5 8.92 -0.38 -2.52
CA HIS A 5 8.00 0.47 -1.76
C HIS A 5 6.62 0.59 -2.42
N LYS A 6 6.52 0.33 -3.72
CA LYS A 6 5.28 0.37 -4.48
C LYS A 6 4.43 -0.87 -4.23
N GLU A 7 5.05 -2.03 -4.06
CA GLU A 7 4.35 -3.28 -3.73
C GLU A 7 3.85 -3.30 -2.29
N LEU A 8 4.62 -2.80 -1.32
CA LEU A 8 4.19 -2.81 0.09
C LEU A 8 3.06 -1.82 0.42
N THR A 9 2.92 -0.75 -0.39
CA THR A 9 1.82 0.22 -0.26
C THR A 9 0.59 -0.17 -1.09
N ALA A 10 0.74 -1.13 -2.03
CA ALA A 10 -0.37 -1.71 -2.76
C ALA A 10 -1.19 -2.72 -1.93
N ASP A 11 -0.70 -3.08 -0.74
CA ASP A 11 -1.17 -4.24 0.03
C ASP A 11 -2.07 -3.88 1.22
N MET A 12 -2.54 -2.64 1.33
CA MET A 12 -3.72 -2.37 2.16
C MET A 12 -4.94 -2.42 1.26
N ASP A 13 -5.79 -3.43 1.44
CA ASP A 13 -7.04 -3.58 0.70
C ASP A 13 -7.82 -2.27 0.73
N LYS A 14 -8.30 -1.82 -0.44
CA LYS A 14 -9.10 -0.58 -0.56
C LYS A 14 -10.35 -0.63 0.31
N LEU A 15 -10.88 -1.83 0.55
CA LEU A 15 -11.99 -2.02 1.48
C LEU A 15 -11.56 -1.73 2.93
N THR A 16 -10.40 -2.20 3.34
CA THR A 16 -9.81 -1.88 4.65
C THR A 16 -9.52 -0.38 4.77
N GLN A 17 -8.96 0.24 3.73
CA GLN A 17 -8.73 1.70 3.69
C GLN A 17 -10.04 2.49 3.84
N LEU A 18 -11.11 2.03 3.20
CA LEU A 18 -12.43 2.64 3.33
C LEU A 18 -12.99 2.48 4.74
N HIS A 19 -12.84 1.29 5.33
CA HIS A 19 -13.25 1.02 6.70
C HIS A 19 -12.55 1.96 7.69
N ASP A 20 -11.23 2.06 7.62
CA ASP A 20 -10.42 2.93 8.49
C ASP A 20 -10.79 4.41 8.31
N ALA A 21 -11.08 4.84 7.07
CA ALA A 21 -11.50 6.20 6.79
C ALA A 21 -12.87 6.53 7.41
N ILE A 22 -13.81 5.57 7.40
CA ILE A 22 -15.12 5.73 8.03
C ILE A 22 -14.98 5.76 9.56
N GLU A 23 -14.17 4.88 10.14
CA GLU A 23 -13.92 4.88 11.59
C GLU A 23 -13.29 6.21 12.03
N SER A 24 -12.26 6.67 11.31
CA SER A 24 -11.63 7.97 11.55
C SER A 24 -12.64 9.12 11.48
N LEU A 25 -13.56 9.11 10.49
CA LEU A 25 -14.61 10.13 10.38
C LEU A 25 -15.51 10.14 11.62
N LEU A 26 -15.95 8.96 12.09
CA LEU A 26 -16.81 8.85 13.27
C LEU A 26 -16.11 9.32 14.56
N VAL A 27 -14.82 9.02 14.70
CA VAL A 27 -14.00 9.50 15.82
C VAL A 27 -13.89 11.02 15.79
N ILE A 28 -13.60 11.62 14.62
CA ILE A 28 -13.54 13.08 14.45
C ILE A 28 -14.90 13.71 14.80
N MET A 29 -16.00 13.12 14.34
CA MET A 29 -17.35 13.62 14.66
C MET A 29 -17.63 13.62 16.17
N SER A 30 -17.35 12.50 16.85
CA SER A 30 -17.53 12.38 18.30
C SER A 30 -16.69 13.41 19.05
N ASN A 31 -15.40 13.50 18.72
CA ASN A 31 -14.48 14.45 19.33
C ASN A 31 -14.88 15.90 19.05
N SER A 32 -15.42 16.20 17.87
CA SER A 32 -15.94 17.52 17.51
C SER A 32 -17.13 17.91 18.39
N VAL A 33 -18.08 17.00 18.61
CA VAL A 33 -19.23 17.24 19.51
C VAL A 33 -18.75 17.44 20.94
N VAL A 34 -17.83 16.60 21.42
CA VAL A 34 -17.23 16.75 22.76
C VAL A 34 -16.54 18.10 22.88
N TYR A 35 -15.73 18.50 21.90
CA TYR A 35 -15.04 19.78 21.88
C TYR A 35 -16.03 20.96 21.93
N LEU A 36 -17.05 20.96 21.07
CA LEU A 36 -18.08 22.01 21.04
C LEU A 36 -18.87 22.13 22.35
N VAL A 37 -19.18 21.00 23.00
CA VAL A 37 -19.93 21.01 24.27
C VAL A 37 -19.04 21.38 25.45
N THR A 38 -17.75 21.03 25.40
CA THR A 38 -16.83 21.23 26.52
C THR A 38 -16.14 22.59 26.53
N ARG A 39 -15.95 23.22 25.36
CA ARG A 39 -15.21 24.49 25.21
C ARG A 39 -16.09 25.71 24.98
N ASN A 40 -17.40 25.55 24.82
CA ASN A 40 -18.32 26.67 24.59
C ASN A 40 -18.64 27.47 25.87
N SER A 41 -18.71 28.78 25.70
CA SER A 41 -19.17 29.80 26.65
C SER A 41 -20.70 29.80 26.83
N PHE A 42 -21.19 30.25 27.98
CA PHE A 42 -22.62 30.54 28.14
C PHE A 42 -22.93 31.94 27.63
N ARG A 43 -23.75 32.05 26.58
CA ARG A 43 -24.21 33.34 26.05
C ARG A 43 -25.49 33.78 26.73
N GLN A 44 -25.51 34.98 27.30
CA GLN A 44 -26.73 35.59 27.85
C GLN A 44 -27.68 35.94 26.69
N VAL A 45 -28.88 35.36 26.71
CA VAL A 45 -29.91 35.60 25.69
C VAL A 45 -30.90 36.68 26.14
N ASN A 46 -31.19 36.74 27.44
CA ASN A 46 -32.05 37.77 28.04
C ASN A 46 -31.25 38.60 29.07
N PRO A 47 -31.15 39.93 28.92
CA PRO A 47 -30.45 40.81 29.85
C PRO A 47 -31.02 40.77 31.29
N ASP A 48 -32.29 40.42 31.46
CA ASP A 48 -32.96 40.38 32.77
C ASP A 48 -32.64 39.10 33.58
N ILE A 49 -32.04 38.10 32.94
CA ILE A 49 -31.69 36.82 33.57
C ILE A 49 -30.16 36.70 33.62
N PRO A 50 -29.53 36.87 34.80
CA PRO A 50 -28.08 36.76 34.94
C PRO A 50 -27.62 35.31 34.74
N ILE A 51 -26.42 35.15 34.15
CA ILE A 51 -25.79 33.83 33.99
C ILE A 51 -25.39 33.31 35.38
N THR A 52 -26.02 32.22 35.82
CA THR A 52 -25.78 31.62 37.15
C THR A 52 -24.70 30.54 37.16
N LYS A 53 -24.19 30.15 35.99
CA LYS A 53 -23.14 29.15 35.82
C LYS A 53 -22.09 29.66 34.84
N THR A 54 -20.86 29.79 35.32
CA THR A 54 -19.68 30.02 34.47
C THR A 54 -18.85 28.75 34.43
N ARG A 55 -18.24 28.47 33.27
CA ARG A 55 -17.32 27.34 33.13
C ARG A 55 -15.96 27.75 33.71
N PRO A 56 -15.14 26.81 34.24
CA PRO A 56 -13.77 27.14 34.63
C PRO A 56 -13.02 27.78 33.45
N PRO A 57 -12.26 28.88 33.67
CA PRO A 57 -11.59 29.61 32.59
C PRO A 57 -10.57 28.75 31.83
N ASP A 58 -9.99 27.73 32.46
CA ASP A 58 -9.08 26.77 31.81
C ASP A 58 -9.77 25.88 30.76
N LYS A 59 -11.10 25.82 30.79
CA LYS A 59 -11.94 24.99 29.93
C LYS A 59 -12.74 25.81 28.90
N GLU A 60 -12.54 27.11 28.85
CA GLU A 60 -13.20 28.01 27.90
C GLU A 60 -12.16 28.55 26.93
N ASP A 61 -12.42 28.39 25.65
CA ASP A 61 -11.55 28.94 24.61
C ASP A 61 -12.03 30.35 24.29
N ALA A 62 -11.10 31.25 23.96
CA ALA A 62 -11.45 32.60 23.54
C ALA A 62 -12.34 32.56 22.28
N PRO A 63 -13.30 33.49 22.10
CA PRO A 63 -14.28 33.41 21.01
C PRO A 63 -13.66 33.35 19.60
N ASP A 64 -12.53 34.03 19.41
CA ASP A 64 -11.75 34.01 18.17
C ASP A 64 -11.09 32.65 17.91
N VAL A 65 -10.48 32.06 18.93
CA VAL A 65 -9.89 30.71 18.88
C VAL A 65 -10.96 29.66 18.65
N PHE A 66 -12.11 29.78 19.32
CA PHE A 66 -13.23 28.85 19.17
C PHE A 66 -13.83 28.90 17.75
N GLU A 67 -14.00 30.08 17.16
CA GLU A 67 -14.44 30.21 15.76
C GLU A 67 -13.41 29.66 14.76
N ALA A 68 -12.12 29.87 15.00
CA ALA A 68 -11.06 29.31 14.17
C ALA A 68 -11.07 27.77 14.21
N ASN A 69 -11.12 27.18 15.41
CA ASN A 69 -11.15 25.73 15.60
C ASN A 69 -12.40 25.10 15.01
N LYS A 70 -13.57 25.76 15.09
CA LYS A 70 -14.77 25.30 14.39
C LYS A 70 -14.59 25.21 12.88
N ARG A 71 -13.95 26.20 12.27
CA ARG A 71 -13.68 26.19 10.82
C ARG A 71 -12.71 25.07 10.44
N GLU A 72 -11.69 24.84 11.25
CA GLU A 72 -10.76 23.71 11.09
C GLU A 72 -11.49 22.37 11.16
N LEU A 73 -12.30 22.13 12.20
CA LEU A 73 -13.08 20.90 12.35
C LEU A 73 -14.01 20.65 11.16
N VAL A 74 -14.67 21.68 10.64
CA VAL A 74 -15.53 21.57 9.45
C VAL A 74 -14.71 21.24 8.21
N ASN A 75 -13.55 21.88 8.02
CA ASN A 75 -12.67 21.58 6.89
C ASN A 75 -12.14 20.15 6.94
N ASP A 76 -11.77 19.66 8.13
CA ASP A 76 -11.34 18.28 8.34
C ASP A 76 -12.45 17.29 8.01
N LEU A 77 -13.67 17.55 8.48
CA LEU A 77 -14.83 16.71 8.18
C LEU A 77 -15.12 16.64 6.68
N ILE A 78 -15.10 17.79 5.99
CA ILE A 78 -15.33 17.86 4.54
C ILE A 78 -14.22 17.13 3.78
N THR A 79 -12.97 17.32 4.18
CA THR A 79 -11.82 16.68 3.54
C THR A 79 -11.91 15.16 3.69
N LYS A 80 -12.23 14.67 4.88
CA LYS A 80 -12.43 13.23 5.15
C LYS A 80 -13.61 12.66 4.38
N ALA A 81 -14.73 13.38 4.30
CA ALA A 81 -15.89 12.97 3.50
C ALA A 81 -15.55 12.83 2.00
N LYS A 82 -14.78 13.78 1.45
CA LYS A 82 -14.31 13.71 0.06
C LYS A 82 -13.32 12.56 -0.16
N GLN A 83 -12.45 12.28 0.81
CA GLN A 83 -11.55 11.11 0.77
C GLN A 83 -12.36 9.80 0.69
N ILE A 84 -13.39 9.66 1.52
CA ILE A 84 -14.30 8.51 1.49
C ILE A 84 -15.01 8.40 0.14
N GLU A 85 -15.53 9.51 -0.40
CA GLU A 85 -16.18 9.53 -1.71
C GLU A 85 -15.24 9.06 -2.83
N TYR A 86 -14.00 9.52 -2.80
CA TYR A 86 -12.96 9.08 -3.73
C TYR A 86 -12.65 7.58 -3.57
N LEU A 87 -12.51 7.09 -2.33
CA LEU A 87 -12.26 5.68 -2.05
C LEU A 87 -13.39 4.80 -2.58
N ILE A 88 -14.65 5.18 -2.36
CA ILE A 88 -15.83 4.47 -2.88
C ILE A 88 -15.79 4.41 -4.41
N LYS A 89 -15.49 5.53 -5.09
CA LYS A 89 -15.34 5.57 -6.56
C LYS A 89 -14.18 4.73 -7.07
N SER A 90 -13.17 4.50 -6.25
CA SER A 90 -11.98 3.71 -6.59
C SER A 90 -12.13 2.20 -6.34
N LEU A 91 -13.23 1.78 -5.71
CA LEU A 91 -13.51 0.36 -5.46
C LEU A 91 -13.78 -0.35 -6.80
N PRO A 92 -13.25 -1.57 -6.99
CA PRO A 92 -13.62 -2.39 -8.13
C PRO A 92 -15.13 -2.70 -8.08
N PRO A 93 -15.81 -2.74 -9.23
CA PRO A 93 -17.22 -3.12 -9.26
C PRO A 93 -17.39 -4.54 -8.72
N PRO A 94 -18.51 -4.83 -8.02
CA PRO A 94 -18.78 -6.19 -7.55
C PRO A 94 -18.99 -7.11 -8.75
N GLU A 95 -18.20 -8.18 -8.84
CA GLU A 95 -18.34 -9.24 -9.84
C GLU A 95 -19.27 -10.33 -9.26
N PRO A 96 -20.19 -10.91 -10.06
CA PRO A 96 -20.98 -12.07 -9.63
C PRO A 96 -20.07 -13.23 -9.25
N GLU A 97 -20.39 -13.95 -8.17
CA GLU A 97 -19.56 -15.06 -7.67
C GLU A 97 -19.29 -16.14 -8.73
N SER A 98 -20.25 -16.40 -9.62
CA SER A 98 -20.10 -17.36 -10.72
C SER A 98 -19.08 -16.91 -11.77
N GLU A 99 -19.05 -15.62 -12.10
CA GLU A 99 -18.09 -15.05 -13.06
C GLU A 99 -16.70 -15.01 -12.45
N GLN A 100 -16.61 -14.58 -11.18
CA GLN A 100 -15.37 -14.60 -10.42
C GLN A 100 -14.79 -16.01 -10.32
N ALA A 101 -15.60 -17.01 -10.01
CA ALA A 101 -15.17 -18.41 -9.95
C ALA A 101 -14.67 -18.92 -11.31
N ALA A 102 -15.39 -18.62 -12.38
CA ALA A 102 -14.98 -19.00 -13.74
C ALA A 102 -13.63 -18.35 -14.12
N ARG A 103 -13.45 -17.07 -13.78
CA ARG A 103 -12.19 -16.34 -14.00
C ARG A 103 -11.02 -16.91 -13.20
N LEU A 104 -11.27 -17.34 -11.96
CA LEU A 104 -10.22 -17.98 -11.14
C LEU A 104 -9.79 -19.31 -11.74
N VAL A 105 -10.74 -20.12 -12.23
CA VAL A 105 -10.44 -21.39 -12.91
C VAL A 105 -9.64 -21.16 -14.19
N SER A 106 -10.01 -20.16 -15.00
CA SER A 106 -9.24 -19.84 -16.22
C SER A 106 -7.82 -19.38 -15.89
N LEU A 107 -7.67 -18.51 -14.88
CA LEU A 107 -6.37 -18.02 -14.43
C LEU A 107 -5.49 -19.17 -13.89
N GLU A 108 -6.07 -20.13 -13.16
CA GLU A 108 -5.34 -21.30 -12.69
C GLU A 108 -4.83 -22.16 -13.86
N ALA A 109 -5.65 -22.33 -14.91
CA ALA A 109 -5.25 -23.07 -16.10
C ALA A 109 -4.11 -22.36 -16.85
N GLU A 110 -4.19 -21.03 -16.99
CA GLU A 110 -3.12 -20.20 -17.58
C GLU A 110 -1.83 -20.29 -16.77
N MET A 111 -1.92 -20.22 -15.44
CA MET A 111 -0.74 -20.37 -14.56
C MET A 111 -0.09 -21.74 -14.69
N LYS A 112 -0.88 -22.82 -14.80
CA LYS A 112 -0.33 -24.17 -15.00
C LYS A 112 0.42 -24.28 -16.32
N LEU A 113 -0.12 -23.70 -17.39
CA LEU A 113 0.50 -23.71 -18.70
C LEU A 113 1.81 -22.89 -18.70
N ALA A 114 1.76 -21.66 -18.18
CA ALA A 114 2.93 -20.79 -18.06
C ALA A 114 4.05 -21.44 -17.21
N ASN A 115 3.69 -22.12 -16.12
CA ASN A 115 4.65 -22.84 -15.27
C ASN A 115 5.31 -24.01 -16.00
N GLU A 116 4.58 -24.77 -16.82
CA GLU A 116 5.19 -25.86 -17.60
C GLU A 116 6.11 -25.32 -18.69
N GLU A 117 5.72 -24.26 -19.39
CA GLU A 117 6.59 -23.57 -20.35
C GLU A 117 7.88 -23.05 -19.69
N TYR A 118 7.74 -22.43 -18.51
CA TYR A 118 8.87 -22.00 -17.70
C TYR A 118 9.78 -23.17 -17.33
N ARG A 119 9.21 -24.29 -16.88
CA ARG A 119 9.99 -25.49 -16.52
C ARG A 119 10.74 -26.06 -17.72
N GLN A 120 10.11 -26.10 -18.90
CA GLN A 120 10.76 -26.54 -20.13
C GLN A 120 11.88 -25.60 -20.56
N ALA A 121 11.66 -24.28 -20.49
CA ALA A 121 12.68 -23.29 -20.77
C ALA A 121 13.89 -23.44 -19.83
N LEU A 122 13.64 -23.68 -18.55
CA LEU A 122 14.68 -23.90 -17.54
C LEU A 122 15.51 -25.17 -17.84
N VAL A 123 14.86 -26.26 -18.25
CA VAL A 123 15.56 -27.50 -18.66
C VAL A 123 16.44 -27.24 -19.88
N ARG A 124 15.93 -26.51 -20.90
CA ARG A 124 16.72 -26.15 -22.08
C ARG A 124 17.93 -25.29 -21.71
N ALA A 125 17.74 -24.29 -20.86
CA ALA A 125 18.80 -23.41 -20.39
C ALA A 125 19.88 -24.18 -19.61
N ARG A 126 19.48 -25.09 -18.71
CA ARG A 126 20.41 -25.97 -17.99
C ARG A 126 21.22 -26.85 -18.94
N ARG A 127 20.58 -27.46 -19.93
CA ARG A 127 21.26 -28.29 -20.92
C ARG A 127 22.30 -27.49 -21.71
N LEU A 128 21.93 -26.30 -22.17
CA LEU A 128 22.85 -25.42 -22.90
C LEU A 128 24.02 -24.99 -22.01
N HIS A 129 23.75 -24.66 -20.74
CA HIS A 129 24.79 -24.30 -19.78
C HIS A 129 25.81 -25.44 -19.59
N THR A 130 25.34 -26.69 -19.44
CA THR A 130 26.24 -27.85 -19.36
C THR A 130 27.08 -28.01 -20.63
N GLN A 131 26.46 -27.90 -21.82
CA GLN A 131 27.17 -28.02 -23.10
C GLN A 131 28.25 -26.94 -23.28
N VAL A 132 27.94 -25.69 -22.92
CA VAL A 132 28.92 -24.60 -22.96
C VAL A 132 30.04 -24.83 -21.95
N GLY A 133 29.71 -25.31 -20.74
CA GLY A 133 30.70 -25.67 -19.72
C GLY A 133 31.66 -26.76 -20.19
N GLU A 134 31.15 -27.83 -20.80
CA GLU A 134 31.95 -28.92 -21.36
C GLU A 134 32.85 -28.43 -22.51
N ALA A 135 32.32 -27.61 -23.43
CA ALA A 135 33.11 -27.05 -24.52
C ALA A 135 34.26 -26.15 -24.01
N LEU A 136 34.00 -25.30 -23.02
CA LEU A 136 35.03 -24.47 -22.40
C LEU A 136 36.09 -25.33 -21.68
N GLN A 137 35.67 -26.41 -21.02
CA GLN A 137 36.60 -27.32 -20.33
C GLN A 137 37.47 -28.10 -21.32
N LEU A 138 36.91 -28.54 -22.46
CA LEU A 138 37.69 -29.16 -23.54
C LEU A 138 38.73 -28.18 -24.09
N MET A 139 38.31 -26.95 -24.42
CA MET A 139 39.23 -25.92 -24.92
C MET A 139 40.34 -25.60 -23.91
N LEU A 140 40.04 -25.58 -22.62
CA LEU A 140 41.06 -25.38 -21.58
C LEU A 140 42.04 -26.55 -21.53
N SER A 141 41.56 -27.79 -21.58
CA SER A 141 42.44 -28.98 -21.59
C SER A 141 43.30 -29.10 -22.85
N ASP A 142 42.80 -28.65 -24.01
CA ASP A 142 43.57 -28.60 -25.25
C ASP A 142 44.71 -27.56 -25.16
N VAL A 143 44.47 -26.42 -24.49
CA VAL A 143 45.51 -25.41 -24.24
C VAL A 143 46.57 -25.95 -23.26
N GLU A 144 46.17 -26.64 -22.18
CA GLU A 144 47.11 -27.23 -21.22
C GLU A 144 47.99 -28.33 -21.84
N SER A 145 47.42 -29.16 -22.72
CA SER A 145 48.16 -30.20 -23.44
C SER A 145 49.10 -29.63 -24.52
N SER A 146 48.70 -28.54 -25.18
CA SER A 146 49.56 -27.76 -26.09
C SER A 146 50.78 -27.15 -25.36
N ASP A 147 50.58 -26.55 -24.19
CA ASP A 147 51.68 -25.94 -23.41
C ASP A 147 52.64 -26.99 -22.80
N ALA A 148 52.11 -28.16 -22.42
CA ALA A 148 52.93 -29.30 -21.98
C ALA A 148 53.74 -29.96 -23.11
N GLY A 149 53.23 -29.93 -24.35
CA GLY A 149 53.95 -30.36 -25.55
C GLY A 149 55.10 -29.44 -25.92
N HIS A 150 54.92 -28.12 -25.76
CA HIS A 150 55.96 -27.13 -26.06
C HIS A 150 57.14 -27.20 -25.08
N LYS A 151 56.89 -27.37 -23.77
CA LYS A 151 57.94 -27.52 -22.75
C LYS A 151 58.79 -28.79 -22.89
N LYS A 152 58.27 -29.85 -23.54
CA LYS A 152 59.05 -31.07 -23.82
C LYS A 152 59.95 -30.95 -25.05
N ALA A 153 59.68 -29.99 -25.94
CA ALA A 153 60.49 -29.77 -27.15
C ALA A 153 61.71 -28.86 -26.92
N GLU A 154 61.69 -27.99 -25.90
CA GLU A 154 62.82 -27.09 -25.59
C GLU A 154 63.89 -27.70 -24.66
N THR A 155 63.70 -28.92 -24.14
CA THR A 155 64.68 -29.58 -23.23
C THR A 155 65.51 -30.69 -23.90
N GLN A 156 65.59 -30.73 -25.24
CA GLN A 156 66.52 -31.61 -25.97
C GLN A 156 67.57 -30.81 -26.73
#